data_AF-A0AAW4CJM8-F1
#
_entry.id   AF-A0AAW4CJM8-F1
#
_cell.length_a   1.000
_cell.length_b   1.000
_cell.length_c   1.000
_cell.angle_alpha   90.00
_cell.angle_beta   90.00
_cell.angle_gamma   90.00
#
_symmetry.space_group_name_H-M   'P 1'
#
loop_
_entity.id
_entity.type
_entity.pdbx_description
1 polymer ?
#
loop_
_entity_poly.entity_id
_entity_poly.type
_entity_poly.pdbx_seq_one_letter_code
_entity_poly.pdbx_strand_id
1 'polypeptide(L)'
;MVVKMIRILCMFSLFLVCIANAVASDNKVFFAKKKLQLATVAFEKQMDKCFSNANKVSSTELQNDGISLEMTKTAIDYMHYSALSTCMKVQYENYLKAGYFYKTVTLSKDIGDIDSFVSNTWVSELDAEYKFKQLPKSVQQHFEKLAVLQTPFDAMSLILELDNPSL
;
A
#
# COMPACT_ATOMS: atom_id res chain seq x y z
N MET A 1 35.61 49.69 21.31
CA MET A 1 35.98 48.27 21.03
C MET A 1 34.94 47.25 21.51
N VAL A 2 34.34 47.44 22.69
CA VAL A 2 33.40 46.49 23.33
C VAL A 2 32.17 46.12 22.46
N VAL A 3 31.53 47.09 21.80
CA VAL A 3 30.32 46.87 20.98
C VAL A 3 30.60 46.02 19.72
N LYS A 4 31.80 46.12 19.12
CA LYS A 4 32.22 45.29 17.99
C LYS A 4 32.43 43.83 18.41
N MET A 5 32.97 43.61 19.61
CA MET A 5 33.21 42.28 20.16
C MET A 5 31.91 41.55 20.49
N ILE A 6 30.91 42.26 21.05
CA ILE A 6 29.58 41.71 21.34
C ILE A 6 28.82 41.34 20.05
N ARG A 7 28.88 42.16 18.99
CA ARG A 7 28.26 41.84 17.70
C ARG A 7 28.86 40.61 17.02
N ILE A 8 30.17 40.43 17.10
CA ILE A 8 30.86 39.26 16.56
C ILE A 8 30.47 38.00 17.33
N LEU A 9 30.40 38.07 18.67
CA LEU A 9 29.95 36.96 19.51
C LEU A 9 28.50 36.55 19.22
N CYS A 10 27.58 37.51 19.07
CA CYS A 10 26.18 37.20 18.73
C CYS A 10 26.02 36.58 17.34
N MET A 11 26.78 37.05 16.34
CA MET A 11 26.80 36.44 15.00
C MET A 11 27.38 35.02 15.03
N PHE A 12 28.44 34.79 15.82
CA PHE A 12 29.02 33.45 15.98
C PHE A 12 28.05 32.48 16.67
N SER A 13 27.32 32.92 17.68
CA SER A 13 26.29 32.09 18.33
C SER A 13 25.12 31.79 17.39
N LEU A 14 24.69 32.74 16.57
CA LEU A 14 23.67 32.50 15.54
C LEU A 14 24.18 31.52 14.48
N PHE A 15 25.43 31.64 14.07
CA PHE A 15 26.06 30.72 13.11
C PHE A 15 26.18 29.30 13.66
N LEU A 16 26.58 29.14 14.93
CA LEU A 16 26.64 27.86 15.62
C LEU A 16 25.25 27.21 15.78
N VAL A 17 24.22 27.99 16.10
CA VAL A 17 22.83 27.51 16.16
C VAL A 17 22.35 27.07 14.78
N CYS A 18 22.70 27.81 13.71
CA CYS A 18 22.38 27.42 12.34
C CYS A 18 23.08 26.10 11.91
N ILE A 19 24.36 25.91 12.25
CA ILE A 19 25.09 24.67 11.94
C ILE A 19 24.51 23.49 12.73
N ALA A 20 24.26 23.66 14.03
CA ALA A 20 23.67 22.61 14.85
C ALA A 20 22.27 22.20 14.35
N ASN A 21 21.46 23.17 13.95
CA ASN A 21 20.14 22.92 13.36
C ASN A 21 20.24 22.22 11.99
N ALA A 22 21.22 22.57 11.15
CA ALA A 22 21.45 21.92 9.86
C ALA A 22 21.87 20.45 10.04
N VAL A 23 22.81 20.15 10.94
CA VAL A 23 23.28 18.78 11.22
C VAL A 23 22.19 17.95 11.90
N ALA A 24 21.39 18.53 12.80
CA ALA A 24 20.26 17.84 13.42
C ALA A 24 19.13 17.54 12.41
N SER A 25 18.91 18.43 11.44
CA SER A 25 17.98 18.20 10.32
C SER A 25 18.47 17.06 9.43
N ASP A 26 19.76 17.05 9.09
CA ASP A 26 20.37 16.01 8.24
C ASP A 26 20.29 14.62 8.90
N ASN A 27 20.50 14.55 10.21
CA ASN A 27 20.33 13.32 10.99
C ASN A 27 18.87 12.82 10.98
N LYS A 28 17.88 13.70 11.13
CA LYS A 28 16.46 13.31 11.10
C LYS A 28 16.06 12.77 9.73
N VAL A 29 16.48 13.44 8.66
CA VAL A 29 16.25 12.99 7.27
C VAL A 29 16.90 11.63 7.04
N PHE A 30 18.15 11.44 7.48
CA PHE A 30 18.86 10.16 7.39
C PHE A 30 18.09 9.02 8.09
N PHE A 31 17.68 9.22 9.35
CA PHE A 31 16.92 8.20 10.08
C PHE A 31 15.54 7.92 9.46
N ALA A 32 14.86 8.94 8.95
CA ALA A 32 13.59 8.77 8.26
C ALA A 32 13.75 7.97 6.96
N LYS A 33 14.78 8.27 6.16
CA LYS A 33 15.12 7.50 4.96
C LYS A 33 15.40 6.04 5.28
N LYS A 34 16.16 5.76 6.34
CA LYS A 34 16.44 4.40 6.79
C LYS A 34 15.16 3.66 7.22
N LYS A 35 14.24 4.33 7.93
CA LYS A 35 12.94 3.75 8.30
C LYS A 35 12.09 3.43 7.08
N LEU A 36 12.06 4.32 6.08
CA LEU A 36 11.36 4.10 4.82
C LEU A 36 11.93 2.89 4.08
N GLN A 37 13.26 2.80 3.92
CA GLN A 37 13.91 1.65 3.29
C GLN A 37 13.57 0.32 3.99
N LEU A 38 13.59 0.29 5.33
CA LEU A 38 13.23 -0.91 6.08
C LEU A 38 11.76 -1.30 5.87
N ALA A 39 10.86 -0.30 5.81
CA ALA A 39 9.45 -0.53 5.52
C ALA A 39 9.24 -1.04 4.08
N THR A 40 9.95 -0.49 3.08
CA THR A 40 9.92 -0.96 1.70
C THR A 40 10.36 -2.42 1.58
N VAL A 41 11.49 -2.79 2.20
CA VAL A 41 11.99 -4.18 2.15
C VAL A 41 11.01 -5.14 2.85
N ALA A 42 10.44 -4.74 3.99
CA ALA A 42 9.45 -5.55 4.68
C ALA A 42 8.14 -5.69 3.87
N PHE A 43 7.76 -4.63 3.17
CA PHE A 43 6.63 -4.59 2.25
C PHE A 43 6.82 -5.57 1.08
N GLU A 44 7.91 -5.45 0.33
CA GLU A 44 8.23 -6.34 -0.80
C GLU A 44 8.25 -7.80 -0.37
N LYS A 45 8.92 -8.09 0.75
CA LYS A 45 8.98 -9.45 1.31
C LYS A 45 7.61 -9.99 1.69
N GLN A 46 6.71 -9.15 2.20
CA GLN A 46 5.35 -9.59 2.53
C GLN A 46 4.52 -9.80 1.25
N MET A 47 4.69 -8.93 0.24
CA MET A 47 4.04 -9.09 -1.06
C MET A 47 4.38 -10.45 -1.68
N ASP A 48 5.67 -10.79 -1.71
CA ASP A 48 6.15 -12.09 -2.20
C ASP A 48 5.53 -13.24 -1.40
N LYS A 49 5.39 -13.10 -0.08
CA LYS A 49 4.75 -14.13 0.77
C LYS A 49 3.25 -14.27 0.50
N CYS A 50 2.55 -13.16 0.28
CA CYS A 50 1.13 -13.17 -0.03
C CYS A 50 0.88 -13.94 -1.34
N PHE A 51 1.70 -13.72 -2.38
CA PHE A 51 1.52 -14.37 -3.68
C PHE A 51 2.19 -15.74 -3.82
N SER A 52 3.31 -16.02 -3.14
CA SER A 52 3.96 -17.34 -3.20
C SER A 52 3.10 -18.44 -2.59
N ASN A 53 2.20 -18.10 -1.67
CA ASN A 53 1.22 -19.01 -1.09
C ASN A 53 -0.18 -18.78 -1.68
N ALA A 54 -0.28 -18.12 -2.83
CA ALA A 54 -1.55 -17.86 -3.47
C ALA A 54 -2.22 -19.19 -3.86
N ASN A 55 -3.48 -19.34 -3.46
CA ASN A 55 -4.24 -20.52 -3.87
C ASN A 55 -4.49 -20.45 -5.38
N LYS A 56 -4.31 -21.60 -6.05
CA LYS A 56 -4.83 -21.76 -7.41
C LYS A 56 -6.33 -22.01 -7.31
N VAL A 57 -7.11 -21.09 -7.87
CA VAL A 57 -8.57 -21.18 -7.93
C VAL A 57 -8.95 -21.54 -9.35
N SER A 58 -9.80 -22.54 -9.54
CA SER A 58 -10.33 -22.86 -10.86
C SER A 58 -11.61 -22.07 -11.14
N SER A 59 -11.80 -21.62 -12.37
CA SER A 59 -13.06 -21.03 -12.81
C SER A 59 -14.28 -21.93 -12.53
N THR A 60 -14.12 -23.26 -12.55
CA THR A 60 -15.19 -24.23 -12.24
C THR A 60 -15.65 -24.18 -10.79
N GLU A 61 -14.79 -23.80 -9.84
CA GLU A 61 -15.14 -23.63 -8.42
C GLU A 61 -16.00 -22.38 -8.18
N LEU A 62 -16.05 -21.47 -9.17
CA LEU A 62 -16.77 -20.19 -9.13
C LEU A 62 -18.03 -20.19 -9.99
N GLN A 63 -18.20 -21.21 -10.83
CA GLN A 63 -19.34 -21.31 -11.73
C GLN A 63 -20.60 -21.72 -10.98
N ASN A 64 -21.65 -20.92 -11.16
CA ASN A 64 -22.98 -21.17 -10.64
C ASN A 64 -23.96 -20.72 -11.72
N ASP A 65 -24.85 -21.61 -12.17
CA ASP A 65 -25.76 -21.40 -13.30
C ASP A 65 -26.67 -20.15 -13.17
N GLY A 66 -26.80 -19.59 -11.97
CA GLY A 66 -27.55 -18.37 -11.69
C GLY A 66 -26.73 -17.07 -11.62
N ILE A 67 -25.41 -17.12 -11.79
CA ILE A 67 -24.51 -15.96 -11.66
C ILE A 67 -23.89 -15.63 -13.01
N SER A 68 -24.09 -14.40 -13.49
CA SER A 68 -23.50 -13.98 -14.76
C SER A 68 -21.98 -13.80 -14.66
N LEU A 69 -21.29 -13.93 -15.80
CA LEU A 69 -19.85 -13.73 -15.90
C LEU A 69 -19.39 -12.36 -15.34
N GLU A 70 -20.13 -11.29 -15.64
CA GLU A 70 -19.83 -9.93 -15.16
C GLU A 70 -19.94 -9.82 -13.63
N MET A 71 -20.95 -10.46 -13.03
CA MET A 71 -21.08 -10.53 -11.58
C MET A 71 -19.93 -11.33 -10.96
N THR A 72 -19.53 -12.44 -11.59
CA THR A 72 -18.39 -13.26 -11.16
C THR A 72 -17.09 -12.46 -11.17
N LYS A 73 -16.80 -11.72 -12.25
CA LYS A 73 -15.61 -10.86 -12.32
C LYS A 73 -15.63 -9.74 -11.29
N THR A 74 -16.77 -9.09 -11.11
CA THR A 74 -16.94 -8.04 -10.09
C THR A 74 -16.67 -8.59 -8.68
N ALA A 75 -17.14 -9.81 -8.40
CA ALA A 75 -16.85 -10.49 -7.15
C ALA A 75 -15.36 -10.82 -7.02
N ILE A 76 -14.74 -11.39 -8.06
CA ILE A 76 -13.31 -11.71 -8.08
C ILE A 76 -12.45 -10.47 -7.79
N ASP A 77 -12.73 -9.33 -8.43
CA ASP A 77 -12.00 -8.09 -8.20
C ASP A 77 -12.05 -7.68 -6.73
N TYR A 78 -13.23 -7.66 -6.11
CA TYR A 78 -13.36 -7.31 -4.70
C TYR A 78 -12.66 -8.33 -3.79
N MET A 79 -12.86 -9.63 -4.04
CA MET A 79 -12.22 -10.69 -3.24
C MET A 79 -10.69 -10.61 -3.35
N HIS A 80 -10.15 -10.29 -4.52
CA HIS A 80 -8.72 -10.10 -4.74
C HIS A 80 -8.17 -8.96 -3.88
N TYR A 81 -8.75 -7.77 -3.99
CA TYR A 81 -8.28 -6.61 -3.23
C TYR A 81 -8.46 -6.79 -1.72
N SER A 82 -9.59 -7.34 -1.27
CA SER A 82 -9.87 -7.61 0.15
C SER A 82 -8.87 -8.61 0.76
N ALA A 83 -8.59 -9.71 0.04
CA ALA A 83 -7.62 -10.71 0.48
C ALA A 83 -6.19 -10.16 0.50
N LEU A 84 -5.81 -9.37 -0.51
CA LEU A 84 -4.52 -8.70 -0.57
C LEU A 84 -4.36 -7.70 0.58
N SER A 85 -5.36 -6.85 0.82
CA SER A 85 -5.37 -5.88 1.91
C SER A 85 -5.30 -6.52 3.28
N THR A 86 -5.99 -7.64 3.48
CA THR A 86 -5.88 -8.43 4.71
C THR A 86 -4.46 -8.96 4.90
N CYS A 87 -3.85 -9.52 3.84
CA CYS A 87 -2.49 -10.07 3.89
C CYS A 87 -1.40 -9.00 4.10
N MET A 88 -1.62 -7.79 3.56
CA MET A 88 -0.64 -6.70 3.53
C MET A 88 -0.85 -5.65 4.63
N LYS A 89 -1.96 -5.70 5.38
CA LYS A 89 -2.41 -4.66 6.33
C LYS A 89 -1.28 -4.01 7.13
N VAL A 90 -0.50 -4.82 7.85
CA VAL A 90 0.59 -4.33 8.71
C VAL A 90 1.68 -3.61 7.90
N GLN A 91 2.00 -4.11 6.70
CA GLN A 91 3.03 -3.50 5.86
C GLN A 91 2.53 -2.24 5.14
N TYR A 92 1.25 -2.19 4.74
CA TYR A 92 0.62 -0.95 4.26
C TYR A 92 0.71 0.16 5.31
N GLU A 93 0.29 -0.13 6.56
CA GLU A 93 0.34 0.83 7.67
C GLU A 93 1.79 1.29 7.95
N ASN A 94 2.74 0.35 8.02
CA ASN A 94 4.14 0.67 8.30
C ASN A 94 4.80 1.49 7.19
N TYR A 95 4.52 1.13 5.93
CA TYR A 95 5.05 1.82 4.76
C TYR A 95 4.51 3.26 4.67
N LEU A 96 3.18 3.44 4.79
CA LEU A 96 2.56 4.76 4.80
C LEU A 96 3.06 5.61 5.96
N LYS A 97 3.19 5.05 7.16
CA LYS A 97 3.73 5.75 8.32
C LYS A 97 5.18 6.21 8.08
N ALA A 98 6.01 5.36 7.49
CA ALA A 98 7.40 5.69 7.19
C ALA A 98 7.50 6.74 6.07
N GLY A 99 6.67 6.62 5.02
CA GLY A 99 6.58 7.58 3.92
C GLY A 99 6.11 8.95 4.40
N TYR A 100 5.07 9.00 5.22
CA TYR A 100 4.59 10.23 5.85
C TYR A 100 5.69 10.88 6.70
N PHE A 101 6.34 10.10 7.57
CA PHE A 101 7.42 10.62 8.42
C PHE A 101 8.57 11.21 7.59
N TYR A 102 9.00 10.49 6.54
CA TYR A 102 10.03 10.97 5.62
C TYR A 102 9.60 12.26 4.91
N LYS A 103 8.34 12.34 4.48
CA LYS A 103 7.78 13.52 3.83
C LYS A 103 7.77 14.75 4.76
N THR A 104 7.39 14.56 6.03
CA THR A 104 7.34 15.65 7.02
C THR A 104 8.72 16.22 7.34
N VAL A 105 9.77 15.39 7.37
CA VAL A 105 11.12 15.84 7.74
C VAL A 105 11.96 16.31 6.55
N THR A 106 11.48 16.10 5.32
CA THR A 106 12.20 16.47 4.09
C THR A 106 11.59 17.73 3.48
N LEU A 107 12.40 18.76 3.21
CA LEU A 107 11.96 20.03 2.60
C LEU A 107 11.77 19.95 1.06
N SER A 108 12.00 18.78 0.46
CA SER A 108 12.04 18.62 -0.99
C SER A 108 10.64 18.60 -1.60
N LYS A 109 10.45 19.30 -2.73
CA LYS A 109 9.24 19.19 -3.56
C LYS A 109 9.18 17.89 -4.36
N ASP A 110 10.28 17.12 -4.40
CA ASP A 110 10.39 15.86 -5.15
C ASP A 110 9.89 14.64 -4.36
N ILE A 111 9.09 14.83 -3.29
CA ILE A 111 8.48 13.74 -2.52
C ILE A 111 7.23 13.20 -3.26
N GLY A 112 7.22 13.29 -4.59
CA GLY A 112 6.19 12.71 -5.43
C GLY A 112 6.16 11.20 -5.28
N ASP A 113 4.98 10.66 -5.01
CA ASP A 113 4.61 9.24 -5.11
C ASP A 113 5.21 8.24 -4.10
N ILE A 114 5.76 8.68 -2.98
CA ILE A 114 6.18 7.72 -1.92
C ILE A 114 4.97 6.90 -1.40
N ASP A 115 3.76 7.44 -1.47
CA ASP A 115 2.51 6.84 -0.98
C ASP A 115 1.57 6.30 -2.09
N SER A 116 1.92 6.46 -3.38
CA SER A 116 0.97 6.24 -4.48
C SER A 116 0.54 4.79 -4.61
N PHE A 117 1.45 3.82 -4.47
CA PHE A 117 1.12 2.41 -4.63
C PHE A 117 0.06 1.94 -3.62
N VAL A 118 0.31 2.14 -2.31
CA VAL A 118 -0.60 1.69 -1.25
C VAL A 118 -1.93 2.41 -1.34
N SER A 119 -1.90 3.72 -1.59
CA SER A 119 -3.11 4.53 -1.73
C SER A 119 -3.94 4.08 -2.94
N ASN A 120 -3.30 3.78 -4.06
CA ASN A 120 -3.98 3.27 -5.26
C ASN A 120 -4.63 1.92 -4.98
N THR A 121 -3.96 0.99 -4.29
CA THR A 121 -4.56 -0.30 -3.93
C THR A 121 -5.81 -0.12 -3.06
N TRP A 122 -5.80 0.75 -2.06
CA TRP A 122 -6.99 1.02 -1.24
C TRP A 122 -8.11 1.72 -1.99
N VAL A 123 -7.78 2.61 -2.94
CA VAL A 123 -8.78 3.22 -3.82
C VAL A 123 -9.43 2.15 -4.71
N SER A 124 -8.63 1.25 -5.28
CA SER A 124 -9.14 0.13 -6.07
C SER A 124 -9.97 -0.84 -5.24
N GLU A 125 -9.56 -1.14 -4.01
CA GLU A 125 -10.34 -1.95 -3.07
C GLU A 125 -11.69 -1.31 -2.76
N LEU A 126 -11.72 -0.01 -2.46
CA LEU A 126 -12.94 0.73 -2.17
C LEU A 126 -13.91 0.75 -3.36
N ASP A 127 -13.40 0.98 -4.57
CA ASP A 127 -14.21 0.95 -5.80
C ASP A 127 -14.75 -0.47 -6.07
N ALA A 128 -13.91 -1.49 -5.90
CA ALA A 128 -14.33 -2.89 -6.04
C ALA A 128 -15.38 -3.27 -4.99
N GLU A 129 -15.21 -2.86 -3.73
CA GLU A 129 -16.20 -3.07 -2.68
C GLU A 129 -17.53 -2.39 -3.03
N TYR A 130 -17.49 -1.15 -3.48
CA TYR A 130 -18.68 -0.41 -3.87
C TYR A 130 -19.46 -1.13 -4.98
N LYS A 131 -18.75 -1.64 -6.01
CA LYS A 131 -19.36 -2.43 -7.09
C LYS A 131 -19.89 -3.77 -6.58
N PHE A 132 -19.14 -4.47 -5.74
CA PHE A 132 -19.55 -5.73 -5.16
C PHE A 132 -20.82 -5.61 -4.31
N LYS A 133 -20.94 -4.54 -3.51
CA LYS A 133 -22.13 -4.29 -2.69
C LYS A 133 -23.39 -3.97 -3.52
N GLN A 134 -23.27 -3.66 -4.81
CA GLN A 134 -24.39 -3.52 -5.73
C GLN A 134 -24.88 -4.86 -6.32
N LEU A 135 -24.09 -5.94 -6.19
CA LEU A 135 -24.51 -7.26 -6.63
C LEU A 135 -25.67 -7.80 -5.78
N PRO A 136 -26.49 -8.75 -6.28
CA PRO A 136 -27.51 -9.41 -5.48
C PRO A 136 -26.91 -10.02 -4.21
N LYS A 137 -27.63 -9.94 -3.08
CA LYS A 137 -27.15 -10.47 -1.79
C LYS A 137 -26.77 -11.96 -1.84
N SER A 138 -27.49 -12.75 -2.64
CA SER A 138 -27.17 -14.16 -2.85
C SER A 138 -25.81 -14.37 -3.51
N VAL A 139 -25.44 -13.51 -4.47
CA VAL A 139 -24.12 -13.51 -5.12
C VAL A 139 -23.06 -13.11 -4.12
N GLN A 140 -23.27 -12.02 -3.37
CA GLN A 140 -22.31 -11.58 -2.35
C GLN A 140 -22.00 -12.71 -1.35
N GLN A 141 -23.05 -13.32 -0.79
CA GLN A 141 -22.92 -14.41 0.17
C GLN A 141 -22.29 -15.68 -0.42
N HIS A 142 -22.48 -15.94 -1.72
CA HIS A 142 -21.84 -17.08 -2.37
C HIS A 142 -20.32 -16.90 -2.37
N PHE A 143 -19.83 -15.78 -2.89
CA PHE A 143 -18.39 -15.51 -2.96
C PHE A 143 -17.73 -15.29 -1.59
N GLU A 144 -18.40 -14.61 -0.66
CA GLU A 144 -17.89 -14.41 0.71
C GLU A 144 -17.71 -15.75 1.47
N LYS A 145 -18.39 -16.83 1.08
CA LYS A 145 -18.22 -18.15 1.71
C LYS A 145 -17.11 -19.00 1.11
N LEU A 146 -16.58 -18.62 -0.06
CA LEU A 146 -15.52 -19.38 -0.72
C LEU A 146 -14.18 -19.13 -0.03
N ALA A 147 -13.78 -20.05 0.84
CA ALA A 147 -12.54 -19.95 1.62
C ALA A 147 -11.29 -19.73 0.73
N VAL A 148 -11.29 -20.29 -0.49
CA VAL A 148 -10.20 -20.13 -1.46
C VAL A 148 -9.99 -18.67 -1.90
N LEU A 149 -11.03 -17.83 -1.81
CA LEU A 149 -10.99 -16.41 -2.14
C LEU A 149 -10.70 -15.51 -0.94
N GLN A 150 -10.64 -16.06 0.28
CA GLN A 150 -10.37 -15.30 1.51
C GLN A 150 -8.87 -15.09 1.78
N THR A 151 -8.02 -15.74 1.00
CA THR A 151 -6.56 -15.58 0.99
C THR A 151 -6.12 -15.13 -0.39
N PRO A 152 -4.94 -14.47 -0.55
CA PRO A 152 -4.47 -14.05 -1.86
C PRO A 152 -4.51 -15.18 -2.89
N PHE A 153 -4.90 -14.84 -4.11
CA PHE A 153 -5.02 -15.75 -5.26
C PHE A 153 -4.68 -14.99 -6.55
N ASP A 154 -4.38 -15.73 -7.62
CA ASP A 154 -4.09 -15.15 -8.92
C ASP A 154 -5.39 -14.78 -9.67
N ALA A 155 -5.89 -13.58 -9.37
CA ALA A 155 -7.12 -13.07 -9.97
C ALA A 155 -6.99 -12.83 -11.48
N MET A 156 -5.81 -12.46 -11.98
CA MET A 156 -5.59 -12.22 -13.40
C MET A 156 -5.70 -13.52 -14.19
N SER A 157 -5.00 -14.57 -13.77
CA SER A 157 -5.11 -15.88 -14.42
C SER A 157 -6.55 -16.40 -14.40
N LEU A 158 -7.25 -16.22 -13.28
CA LEU A 158 -8.64 -16.63 -13.14
C LEU A 158 -9.60 -15.84 -14.06
N ILE A 159 -9.42 -14.53 -14.19
CA ILE A 159 -10.21 -13.70 -15.12
C ILE A 159 -9.94 -14.13 -16.56
N LEU A 160 -8.69 -14.42 -16.91
CA LEU A 160 -8.32 -14.91 -18.24
C LEU A 160 -8.94 -16.28 -18.56
N GLU A 161 -8.95 -17.21 -17.60
CA GLU A 161 -9.65 -18.50 -17.72
C GLU A 161 -11.16 -18.30 -17.92
N LEU A 162 -11.77 -17.35 -17.20
CA LEU A 162 -13.19 -17.04 -17.32
C LEU A 162 -13.55 -16.41 -18.67
N ASP A 163 -12.65 -15.60 -19.23
CA ASP A 163 -12.82 -15.01 -20.56
C ASP A 163 -12.57 -16.00 -21.70
N ASN A 164 -11.74 -17.01 -21.45
CA ASN A 164 -11.32 -18.00 -22.43
C ASN A 164 -11.35 -19.41 -21.82
N PRO A 165 -12.54 -20.01 -21.62
CA PRO A 165 -12.70 -21.29 -20.93
C PRO A 165 -12.08 -22.51 -21.66
N SER A 166 -11.45 -22.29 -22.83
CA SER A 166 -10.74 -23.30 -23.61
C SER A 166 -9.20 -23.25 -23.50
N LEU A 167 -8.66 -22.36 -22.64
CA LEU A 167 -7.24 -22.34 -22.23
C LEU A 167 -7.02 -23.22 -21.00
#